data_AF-A0A132AL22-F1
#
_entry.id   AF-A0A132AL22-F1
#
_cell.length_a   1.000
_cell.length_b   1.000
_cell.length_c   1.000
_cell.angle_alpha   90.00
_cell.angle_beta   90.00
_cell.angle_gamma   90.00
#
_symmetry.space_group_name_H-M   'P 1'
#
loop_
_entity.id
_entity.type
_entity.pdbx_description
1 polymer ?
#
loop_
_entity_poly.entity_id
_entity_poly.type
_entity_poly.pdbx_seq_one_letter_code
_entity_poly.pdbx_strand_id
1 'polypeptide(L)'
;MLVMPKSKYSDVEFKSLKSFLENGGKILILLEDGGERKSNHNVNYFIEEYGISVNNDKVIRSSFYKYYDPKEALIQDGIINRSVINQAVQKNLWEQTTSKTLSYLFVSGATLNVMKPSIPIMSTGKICLPACRPTCSFYEHDKQHGRLIVFGSGHSFTDRFLNKEDNSILFNLLLDFLCDPQFKPNQIDSLNPEINDYHCVPDLNILCNNPIMYLEESEELPMDYSKLFSKKIKKISNRHLTKINETFEEMQIEKQSLQVIKPHFETPLPRLQPAVYLPVFRAHSKPELELFDLDNEFASIQSKLTKLANKCNNTDIEYFIRESGMIMGLKFDHRPLEEINQTPINQEQICKSILYAAVSKIIQYKKINND
;
A
#
# COMPACT_ATOMS: atom_id res chain seq x y z
N MET A 1 -5.93 -2.58 -29.84
CA MET A 1 -6.01 -2.80 -28.38
C MET A 1 -5.39 -4.15 -28.08
N LEU A 2 -4.47 -4.24 -27.13
CA LEU A 2 -3.87 -5.48 -26.65
C LEU A 2 -4.41 -5.74 -25.24
N VAL A 3 -5.16 -6.81 -25.06
CA VAL A 3 -5.86 -7.10 -23.79
C VAL A 3 -5.32 -8.40 -23.21
N MET A 4 -4.73 -8.31 -22.02
CA MET A 4 -4.23 -9.43 -21.22
C MET A 4 -3.49 -10.49 -22.06
N PRO A 5 -2.40 -10.11 -22.75
CA PRO A 5 -1.69 -11.02 -23.64
C PRO A 5 -1.13 -12.22 -22.86
N LYS A 6 -1.24 -13.42 -23.44
CA LYS A 6 -0.81 -14.68 -22.80
C LYS A 6 0.33 -15.40 -23.53
N SER A 7 0.87 -14.76 -24.56
CA SER A 7 1.94 -15.28 -25.39
C SER A 7 2.99 -14.20 -25.62
N LYS A 8 4.21 -14.65 -25.92
CA LYS A 8 5.30 -13.76 -26.33
C LYS A 8 5.05 -13.26 -27.76
N TYR A 9 5.40 -12.00 -27.99
CA TYR A 9 5.49 -11.39 -29.30
C TYR A 9 6.90 -11.54 -29.86
N SER A 10 6.97 -11.65 -31.17
CA SER A 10 8.20 -11.67 -31.95
C SER A 10 8.72 -10.25 -32.23
N ASP A 11 10.01 -10.15 -32.57
CA ASP A 11 10.62 -8.86 -32.93
C ASP A 11 9.97 -8.21 -34.17
N VAL A 12 9.41 -9.01 -35.08
CA VAL A 12 8.70 -8.50 -36.26
C VAL A 12 7.41 -7.81 -35.84
N GLU A 13 6.65 -8.41 -34.93
CA GLU A 13 5.41 -7.82 -34.40
C GLU A 13 5.69 -6.52 -33.65
N PHE A 14 6.75 -6.46 -32.84
CA PHE A 14 7.15 -5.23 -32.17
C PHE A 14 7.58 -4.14 -33.15
N LYS A 15 8.31 -4.47 -34.21
CA LYS A 15 8.65 -3.51 -35.28
C LYS A 15 7.39 -2.99 -35.97
N SER A 16 6.41 -3.84 -36.22
CA SER A 16 5.12 -3.42 -36.80
C SER A 16 4.33 -2.52 -35.85
N LEU A 17 4.27 -2.82 -34.56
CA LEU A 17 3.61 -1.98 -33.55
C LEU A 17 4.29 -0.61 -33.44
N LYS A 18 5.62 -0.58 -33.46
CA LYS A 18 6.41 0.66 -33.45
C LYS A 18 6.12 1.51 -34.67
N SER A 19 6.18 0.92 -35.87
CA SER A 19 5.84 1.63 -37.11
C SER A 19 4.39 2.12 -37.09
N PHE A 20 3.45 1.33 -36.57
CA PHE A 20 2.06 1.75 -36.42
C PHE A 20 1.92 2.98 -35.50
N LEU A 21 2.59 2.98 -34.34
CA LEU A 21 2.55 4.11 -33.41
C LEU A 21 3.23 5.36 -33.99
N GLU A 22 4.39 5.20 -34.63
CA GLU A 22 5.14 6.29 -35.27
C GLU A 22 4.36 6.93 -36.43
N ASN A 23 3.51 6.16 -37.12
CA ASN A 23 2.62 6.62 -38.18
C ASN A 23 1.31 7.27 -37.66
N GLY A 24 1.25 7.65 -36.37
CA GLY A 24 0.07 8.25 -35.75
C GLY A 24 -0.98 7.24 -35.25
N GLY A 25 -0.63 5.96 -35.21
CA GLY A 25 -1.48 4.91 -34.67
C GLY A 25 -1.74 5.07 -33.17
N LYS A 26 -2.80 4.40 -32.70
CA LYS A 26 -3.30 4.50 -31.33
C LYS A 26 -3.34 3.12 -30.70
N ILE A 27 -2.61 2.93 -29.61
CA ILE A 27 -2.47 1.64 -28.94
C ILE A 27 -2.96 1.76 -27.49
N LEU A 28 -3.84 0.85 -27.11
CA LEU A 28 -4.25 0.64 -25.73
C LEU A 28 -3.81 -0.75 -25.30
N ILE A 29 -3.04 -0.83 -24.22
CA ILE A 29 -2.54 -2.07 -23.61
C ILE A 29 -3.16 -2.21 -22.23
N LEU A 30 -3.90 -3.30 -22.01
CA LEU A 30 -4.50 -3.66 -20.74
C LEU A 30 -3.83 -4.92 -20.21
N LEU A 31 -3.34 -4.88 -18.98
CA LEU A 31 -2.53 -5.95 -18.39
C LEU A 31 -3.21 -6.58 -17.18
N GLU A 32 -2.59 -7.59 -16.58
CA GLU A 32 -3.14 -8.25 -15.38
C GLU A 32 -2.10 -8.30 -14.25
N ASP A 33 -2.56 -8.68 -13.04
CA ASP A 33 -1.70 -8.88 -11.89
C ASP A 33 -0.60 -9.91 -12.14
N GLY A 34 0.55 -9.74 -11.49
CA GLY A 34 1.71 -10.61 -11.64
C GLY A 34 2.57 -10.34 -12.88
N GLY A 35 2.16 -9.37 -13.73
CA GLY A 35 2.96 -8.87 -14.85
C GLY A 35 3.40 -9.96 -15.83
N GLU A 36 4.57 -9.77 -16.42
CA GLU A 36 5.12 -10.68 -17.43
C GLU A 36 5.36 -12.09 -16.90
N ARG A 37 5.75 -12.22 -15.62
CA ARG A 37 6.08 -13.51 -15.02
C ARG A 37 4.86 -14.44 -14.93
N LYS A 38 3.67 -13.89 -14.66
CA LYS A 38 2.44 -14.68 -14.55
C LYS A 38 1.89 -15.04 -15.93
N SER A 39 1.86 -14.07 -16.84
CA SER A 39 1.16 -14.21 -18.12
C SER A 39 2.06 -14.68 -19.27
N ASN A 40 3.37 -14.85 -19.01
CA ASN A 40 4.39 -15.32 -19.94
C ASN A 40 4.44 -14.52 -21.27
N HIS A 41 4.12 -13.23 -21.20
CA HIS A 41 4.30 -12.28 -22.29
C HIS A 41 5.62 -11.51 -22.12
N ASN A 42 6.02 -10.76 -23.15
CA ASN A 42 7.24 -9.94 -23.19
C ASN A 42 6.93 -8.49 -23.63
N VAL A 43 5.74 -7.98 -23.30
CA VAL A 43 5.28 -6.64 -23.68
C VAL A 43 6.19 -5.52 -23.15
N ASN A 44 6.86 -5.70 -22.00
CA ASN A 44 7.80 -4.73 -21.45
C ASN A 44 8.89 -4.37 -22.46
N TYR A 45 9.34 -5.32 -23.29
CA TYR A 45 10.31 -5.06 -24.35
C TYR A 45 9.89 -3.92 -25.30
N PHE A 46 8.59 -3.79 -25.57
CA PHE A 46 8.04 -2.71 -26.40
C PHE A 46 7.77 -1.43 -25.62
N ILE A 47 7.15 -1.54 -24.43
CA ILE A 47 6.70 -0.36 -23.69
C ILE A 47 7.86 0.36 -22.96
N GLU A 48 8.97 -0.33 -22.68
CA GLU A 48 10.16 0.27 -22.06
C GLU A 48 10.82 1.31 -22.97
N GLU A 49 10.75 1.15 -24.30
CA GLU A 49 11.22 2.17 -25.25
C GLU A 49 10.49 3.52 -25.08
N TYR A 50 9.26 3.47 -24.56
CA TYR A 50 8.44 4.65 -24.28
C TYR A 50 8.50 5.07 -22.81
N GLY A 51 9.37 4.45 -22.00
CA GLY A 51 9.55 4.78 -20.59
C GLY A 51 8.50 4.16 -19.66
N ILE A 52 7.83 3.07 -20.06
CA ILE A 52 6.85 2.36 -19.22
C ILE A 52 7.32 0.93 -19.01
N SER A 53 7.26 0.42 -17.79
CA SER A 53 7.50 -1.00 -17.50
C SER A 53 6.47 -1.52 -16.49
N VAL A 54 6.08 -2.77 -16.60
CA VAL A 54 5.04 -3.38 -15.75
C VAL A 54 5.71 -4.23 -14.69
N ASN A 55 5.36 -3.99 -13.43
CA ASN A 55 5.90 -4.73 -12.32
C ASN A 55 5.26 -6.13 -12.23
N ASN A 56 6.01 -7.07 -11.69
CA ASN A 56 5.52 -8.43 -11.42
C ASN A 56 4.87 -8.50 -10.02
N ASP A 57 3.98 -7.55 -9.73
CA ASP A 57 3.33 -7.39 -8.44
C ASP A 57 1.81 -7.53 -8.54
N LYS A 58 1.15 -7.42 -7.40
CA LYS A 58 -0.31 -7.50 -7.30
C LYS A 58 -0.77 -6.38 -6.39
N VAL A 59 -1.64 -5.52 -6.91
CA VAL A 59 -2.26 -4.49 -6.08
C VAL A 59 -3.32 -5.13 -5.20
N ILE A 60 -3.19 -4.90 -3.89
CA ILE A 60 -4.18 -5.32 -2.90
C ILE A 60 -4.59 -4.11 -2.07
N ARG A 61 -5.83 -4.10 -1.59
CA ARG A 61 -6.27 -3.11 -0.60
C ARG A 61 -5.66 -3.39 0.78
N SER A 62 -5.34 -2.34 1.54
CA SER A 62 -4.85 -2.46 2.92
C SER A 62 -5.98 -2.62 3.94
N SER A 63 -7.19 -2.16 3.64
CA SER A 63 -8.35 -2.22 4.51
C SER A 63 -9.58 -2.78 3.78
N PHE A 64 -10.46 -3.44 4.54
CA PHE A 64 -11.72 -3.95 3.98
C PHE A 64 -12.67 -2.81 3.65
N TYR A 65 -13.18 -2.78 2.42
CA TYR A 65 -14.20 -1.84 1.98
C TYR A 65 -15.01 -2.39 0.80
N LYS A 66 -16.34 -2.49 0.97
CA LYS A 66 -17.39 -2.88 -0.02
C LYS A 66 -17.25 -4.24 -0.72
N TYR A 67 -16.09 -4.57 -1.27
CA TYR A 67 -15.79 -5.82 -1.99
C TYR A 67 -15.20 -6.87 -1.04
N TYR A 68 -15.23 -8.16 -1.38
CA TYR A 68 -14.69 -9.23 -0.53
C TYR A 68 -13.25 -9.58 -0.86
N ASP A 69 -12.90 -9.63 -2.14
CA ASP A 69 -11.54 -9.97 -2.59
C ASP A 69 -10.57 -8.81 -2.30
N PRO A 70 -9.44 -9.03 -1.62
CA PRO A 70 -8.40 -8.01 -1.44
C PRO A 70 -7.87 -7.41 -2.75
N LYS A 71 -7.94 -8.12 -3.86
CA LYS A 71 -7.53 -7.65 -5.20
C LYS A 71 -8.59 -6.83 -5.92
N GLU A 72 -9.82 -6.76 -5.41
CA GLU A 72 -10.86 -5.86 -5.89
C GLU A 72 -10.70 -4.52 -5.13
N ALA A 73 -9.67 -3.75 -5.50
CA ALA A 73 -9.26 -2.55 -4.77
C ALA A 73 -10.05 -1.32 -5.28
N LEU A 74 -10.86 -0.71 -4.41
CA LEU A 74 -11.55 0.54 -4.71
C LEU A 74 -10.61 1.72 -4.50
N ILE A 75 -10.35 2.47 -5.55
CA ILE A 75 -9.45 3.62 -5.54
C ILE A 75 -10.28 4.90 -5.65
N GLN A 76 -10.15 5.78 -4.65
CA GLN A 76 -10.90 7.05 -4.55
C GLN A 76 -10.01 8.29 -4.75
N ASP A 77 -8.71 8.15 -4.50
CA ASP A 77 -7.69 9.21 -4.51
C ASP A 77 -6.57 8.90 -5.53
N GLY A 78 -6.88 8.11 -6.56
CA GLY A 78 -5.88 7.59 -7.50
C GLY A 78 -5.76 8.35 -8.81
N ILE A 79 -6.29 9.57 -8.94
CA ILE A 79 -6.11 10.39 -10.14
C ILE A 79 -4.99 11.37 -9.87
N ILE A 80 -3.87 11.20 -10.58
CA ILE A 80 -2.69 12.05 -10.43
C ILE A 80 -2.83 13.30 -11.30
N ASN A 81 -3.30 13.13 -12.54
CA ASN A 81 -3.38 14.24 -13.49
C ASN A 81 -4.83 14.77 -13.57
N ARG A 82 -5.02 16.04 -13.19
CA ARG A 82 -6.37 16.66 -13.14
C ARG A 82 -7.05 16.77 -14.51
N SER A 83 -6.30 16.64 -15.60
CA SER A 83 -6.85 16.68 -16.96
C SER A 83 -7.93 15.62 -17.19
N VAL A 84 -7.82 14.45 -16.55
CA VAL A 84 -8.82 13.36 -16.63
C VAL A 84 -10.15 13.82 -16.05
N ILE A 85 -10.13 14.49 -14.89
CA ILE A 85 -11.34 15.00 -14.24
C ILE A 85 -11.94 16.13 -15.09
N ASN A 86 -11.11 17.06 -15.57
CA ASN A 86 -11.56 18.16 -16.41
C ASN A 86 -12.25 17.67 -17.70
N GLN A 87 -11.69 16.65 -18.34
CA GLN A 87 -12.26 16.05 -19.55
C GLN A 87 -13.61 15.38 -19.25
N ALA A 88 -13.74 14.67 -18.12
CA ALA A 88 -14.99 14.06 -17.69
C ALA A 88 -16.10 15.09 -17.46
N VAL A 89 -15.75 16.22 -16.82
CA VAL A 89 -16.68 17.33 -16.57
C VAL A 89 -17.08 18.01 -17.88
N GLN A 90 -16.12 18.28 -18.78
CA GLN A 90 -16.40 18.93 -20.08
C GLN A 90 -17.36 18.12 -20.95
N LYS A 91 -17.32 16.79 -20.87
CA LYS A 91 -18.23 15.89 -21.61
C LYS A 91 -19.53 15.56 -20.88
N ASN A 92 -19.79 16.19 -19.73
CA ASN A 92 -20.94 15.89 -18.86
C ASN A 92 -21.04 14.39 -18.49
N LEU A 93 -19.91 13.67 -18.46
CA LEU A 93 -19.86 12.27 -18.05
C LEU A 93 -19.84 12.13 -16.53
N TRP A 94 -19.39 13.18 -15.84
CA TRP A 94 -19.24 13.20 -14.40
C TRP A 94 -19.50 14.60 -13.84
N GLU A 95 -20.28 14.68 -12.77
CA GLU A 95 -20.60 15.92 -12.07
C GLU A 95 -19.74 16.04 -10.81
N GLN A 96 -18.91 17.08 -10.77
CA GLN A 96 -18.10 17.39 -9.61
C GLN A 96 -18.98 17.95 -8.49
N THR A 97 -19.28 17.11 -7.49
CA THR A 97 -19.87 17.57 -6.22
C THR A 97 -18.76 17.77 -5.20
N THR A 98 -18.90 18.73 -4.30
CA THR A 98 -17.89 19.14 -3.31
C THR A 98 -17.38 18.00 -2.41
N SER A 99 -18.06 16.85 -2.38
CA SER A 99 -17.73 15.68 -1.57
C SER A 99 -17.33 14.43 -2.36
N LYS A 100 -17.44 14.42 -3.70
CA LYS A 100 -17.23 13.20 -4.50
C LYS A 100 -16.01 13.34 -5.40
N THR A 101 -15.05 12.42 -5.25
CA THR A 101 -13.95 12.20 -6.18
C THR A 101 -14.32 11.08 -7.15
N LEU A 102 -13.76 11.08 -8.37
CA LEU A 102 -13.98 10.00 -9.33
C LEU A 102 -13.34 8.71 -8.79
N SER A 103 -14.18 7.73 -8.50
CA SER A 103 -13.80 6.50 -7.80
C SER A 103 -13.95 5.30 -8.72
N TYR A 104 -12.93 4.46 -8.78
CA TYR A 104 -12.90 3.33 -9.71
C TYR A 104 -12.37 2.07 -9.04
N LEU A 105 -12.84 0.94 -9.53
CA LEU A 105 -12.47 -0.37 -9.02
C LEU A 105 -11.31 -0.94 -9.86
N PHE A 106 -10.14 -1.01 -9.24
CA PHE A 106 -8.93 -1.62 -9.80
C PHE A 106 -8.84 -3.09 -9.39
N VAL A 107 -9.10 -3.99 -10.33
CA VAL A 107 -9.27 -5.43 -10.06
C VAL A 107 -8.10 -6.23 -10.58
N SER A 108 -7.44 -7.00 -9.72
CA SER A 108 -6.38 -7.96 -10.14
C SER A 108 -5.42 -7.34 -11.16
N GLY A 109 -4.88 -6.16 -10.81
CA GLY A 109 -3.93 -5.46 -11.65
C GLY A 109 -2.53 -5.37 -11.02
N ALA A 110 -1.58 -5.00 -11.85
CA ALA A 110 -0.18 -4.73 -11.50
C ALA A 110 0.11 -3.22 -11.52
N THR A 111 1.17 -2.80 -10.84
CA THR A 111 1.66 -1.42 -10.90
C THR A 111 2.64 -1.21 -12.06
N LEU A 112 2.83 0.05 -12.44
CA LEU A 112 3.70 0.47 -13.53
C LEU A 112 4.88 1.29 -12.99
N ASN A 113 6.03 1.14 -13.62
CA ASN A 113 7.12 2.11 -13.58
C ASN A 113 6.95 3.03 -14.78
N VAL A 114 6.92 4.34 -14.53
CA VAL A 114 6.70 5.33 -15.59
C VAL A 114 7.78 6.40 -15.48
N MET A 115 8.49 6.61 -16.58
CA MET A 115 9.52 7.62 -16.76
C MET A 115 9.26 8.39 -18.05
N LYS A 116 9.84 9.59 -18.17
CA LYS A 116 9.78 10.35 -19.42
C LYS A 116 10.35 9.51 -20.57
N PRO A 117 9.71 9.49 -21.75
CA PRO A 117 8.71 10.44 -22.24
C PRO A 117 7.25 10.20 -21.78
N SER A 118 6.93 9.07 -21.14
CA SER A 118 5.57 8.78 -20.67
C SER A 118 5.20 9.53 -19.38
N ILE A 119 3.90 9.73 -19.19
CA ILE A 119 3.33 10.49 -18.09
C ILE A 119 2.41 9.57 -17.26
N PRO A 120 2.61 9.45 -15.94
CA PRO A 120 1.70 8.72 -15.08
C PRO A 120 0.41 9.53 -14.87
N ILE A 121 -0.73 8.88 -15.03
CA ILE A 121 -2.06 9.53 -14.98
C ILE A 121 -2.85 9.09 -13.76
N MET A 122 -2.72 7.81 -13.39
CA MET A 122 -3.42 7.22 -12.26
C MET A 122 -2.46 6.48 -11.35
N SER A 123 -2.82 6.40 -10.06
CA SER A 123 -2.09 5.69 -9.02
C SER A 123 -2.99 4.70 -8.28
N THR A 124 -2.36 3.82 -7.49
CA THR A 124 -3.02 2.92 -6.54
C THR A 124 -3.70 3.64 -5.38
N GLY A 125 -3.46 4.94 -5.19
CA GLY A 125 -3.96 5.70 -4.03
C GLY A 125 -3.29 5.31 -2.71
N LYS A 126 -3.75 5.91 -1.60
CA LYS A 126 -3.16 5.70 -0.27
C LYS A 126 -3.61 4.42 0.44
N ILE A 127 -4.73 3.84 -0.01
CA ILE A 127 -5.42 2.72 0.67
C ILE A 127 -5.08 1.36 0.02
N CYS A 128 -4.15 1.35 -0.94
CA CYS A 128 -3.68 0.14 -1.61
C CYS A 128 -2.21 -0.11 -1.31
N LEU A 129 -1.79 -1.36 -1.47
CA LEU A 129 -0.42 -1.80 -1.41
C LEU A 129 -0.02 -2.36 -2.78
N PRO A 130 1.10 -1.91 -3.35
CA PRO A 130 1.94 -0.80 -2.89
C PRO A 130 1.25 0.58 -3.06
N ALA A 131 1.44 1.49 -2.12
CA ALA A 131 0.71 2.76 -2.03
C ALA A 131 1.27 3.84 -2.98
N CYS A 132 0.38 4.66 -3.54
CA CYS A 132 0.69 5.76 -4.47
C CYS A 132 1.59 5.36 -5.64
N ARG A 133 1.38 4.16 -6.21
CA ARG A 133 2.15 3.65 -7.34
C ARG A 133 1.40 3.81 -8.65
N PRO A 134 2.05 4.14 -9.78
CA PRO A 134 1.34 4.31 -11.05
C PRO A 134 0.57 3.07 -11.48
N THR A 135 -0.66 3.25 -11.96
CA THR A 135 -1.54 2.18 -12.51
C THR A 135 -1.88 2.42 -13.98
N CYS A 136 -1.75 3.66 -14.44
CA CYS A 136 -1.99 4.06 -15.82
C CYS A 136 -0.96 5.09 -16.28
N SER A 137 -0.50 4.96 -17.52
CA SER A 137 0.38 5.92 -18.16
C SER A 137 -0.11 6.29 -19.56
N PHE A 138 0.08 7.57 -19.91
CA PHE A 138 -0.12 8.08 -21.26
C PHE A 138 1.22 8.41 -21.91
N TYR A 139 1.28 8.15 -23.21
CA TYR A 139 2.37 8.54 -24.09
C TYR A 139 1.78 9.15 -25.35
N GLU A 140 2.32 10.28 -25.77
CA GLU A 140 2.01 10.93 -27.04
C GLU A 140 3.31 11.18 -27.79
N HIS A 141 3.36 10.79 -29.06
CA HIS A 141 4.53 10.95 -29.91
C HIS A 141 4.56 12.36 -30.53
N ASP A 142 5.66 13.09 -30.33
CA ASP A 142 5.78 14.51 -30.70
C ASP A 142 5.53 14.85 -32.18
N LYS A 143 5.97 13.99 -33.11
CA LYS A 143 5.90 14.27 -34.56
C LYS A 143 4.55 14.00 -35.23
N GLN A 144 3.95 12.83 -34.97
CA GLN A 144 2.74 12.37 -35.68
C GLN A 144 1.54 12.12 -34.75
N HIS A 145 1.60 12.57 -33.50
CA HIS A 145 0.51 12.40 -32.51
C HIS A 145 0.05 10.96 -32.31
N GLY A 146 0.95 9.98 -32.47
CA GLY A 146 0.70 8.59 -32.06
C GLY A 146 0.48 8.51 -30.56
N ARG A 147 -0.49 7.71 -30.10
CA ARG A 147 -0.86 7.65 -28.68
C ARG A 147 -0.80 6.23 -28.15
N LEU A 148 -0.17 6.08 -26.99
CA LEU A 148 -0.09 4.82 -26.27
C LEU A 148 -0.63 5.01 -24.86
N ILE A 149 -1.55 4.12 -24.46
CA ILE A 149 -2.02 3.98 -23.09
C ILE A 149 -1.62 2.60 -22.60
N VAL A 150 -1.02 2.55 -21.41
CA VAL A 150 -0.81 1.30 -20.67
C VAL A 150 -1.59 1.38 -19.37
N PHE A 151 -2.46 0.40 -19.13
CA PHE A 151 -3.24 0.28 -17.90
C PHE A 151 -3.01 -1.08 -17.26
N GLY A 152 -2.70 -1.08 -15.97
CA GLY A 152 -2.30 -2.27 -15.22
C GLY A 152 -3.41 -3.29 -14.93
N SER A 153 -4.65 -3.04 -15.34
CA SER A 153 -5.81 -3.91 -15.07
C SER A 153 -6.79 -4.01 -16.24
N GLY A 154 -6.76 -5.14 -16.97
CA GLY A 154 -7.80 -5.50 -17.94
C GLY A 154 -9.08 -5.98 -17.30
N HIS A 155 -8.99 -6.58 -16.10
CA HIS A 155 -10.16 -7.11 -15.39
C HIS A 155 -11.14 -6.02 -14.97
N SER A 156 -10.66 -4.80 -14.69
CA SER A 156 -11.50 -3.64 -14.36
C SER A 156 -12.54 -3.29 -15.44
N PHE A 157 -12.26 -3.62 -16.71
CA PHE A 157 -13.13 -3.33 -17.86
C PHE A 157 -13.86 -4.55 -18.40
N THR A 158 -13.87 -5.67 -17.66
CA THR A 158 -14.71 -6.82 -18.00
C THR A 158 -16.17 -6.57 -17.58
N ASP A 159 -17.11 -7.27 -18.20
CA ASP A 159 -18.57 -7.12 -17.95
C ASP A 159 -18.94 -7.18 -16.46
N ARG A 160 -18.21 -7.98 -15.67
CA ARG A 160 -18.42 -8.11 -14.22
C ARG A 160 -18.14 -6.83 -13.44
N PHE A 161 -17.24 -5.98 -13.93
CA PHE A 161 -16.71 -4.83 -13.19
C PHE A 161 -16.89 -3.49 -13.91
N LEU A 162 -17.19 -3.48 -15.21
CA LEU A 162 -17.35 -2.26 -16.00
C LEU A 162 -18.46 -1.34 -15.46
N ASN A 163 -19.57 -1.91 -15.01
CA ASN A 163 -20.72 -1.16 -14.48
C ASN A 163 -20.60 -0.87 -12.97
N LYS A 164 -19.47 -1.17 -12.34
CA LYS A 164 -19.24 -0.91 -10.92
C LYS A 164 -18.48 0.40 -10.74
N GLU A 165 -18.94 1.22 -9.80
CA GLU A 165 -18.38 2.55 -9.52
C GLU A 165 -18.32 3.40 -10.81
N ASP A 166 -17.25 4.18 -11.02
CA ASP A 166 -17.08 5.02 -12.20
C ASP A 166 -16.20 4.35 -13.29
N ASN A 167 -16.12 3.01 -13.32
CA ASN A 167 -15.26 2.28 -14.28
C ASN A 167 -15.65 2.52 -15.75
N SER A 168 -16.94 2.63 -16.05
CA SER A 168 -17.44 2.94 -17.39
C SER A 168 -17.01 4.33 -17.86
N ILE A 169 -17.07 5.32 -16.96
CA ILE A 169 -16.62 6.69 -17.20
C ILE A 169 -15.11 6.69 -17.45
N LEU A 170 -14.35 6.00 -16.60
CA LEU A 170 -12.90 5.91 -16.74
C LEU A 170 -12.48 5.26 -18.06
N PHE A 171 -13.15 4.18 -18.48
CA PHE A 171 -12.89 3.56 -19.77
C PHE A 171 -13.17 4.51 -20.94
N ASN A 172 -14.27 5.25 -20.90
CA ASN A 172 -14.58 6.27 -21.90
C ASN A 172 -13.51 7.37 -21.95
N LEU A 173 -12.96 7.80 -20.82
CA LEU A 173 -11.88 8.78 -20.77
C LEU A 173 -10.57 8.26 -21.40
N LEU A 174 -10.26 6.98 -21.22
CA LEU A 174 -9.12 6.35 -21.89
C LEU A 174 -9.32 6.34 -23.40
N LEU A 175 -10.52 5.98 -23.87
CA LEU A 175 -10.84 6.03 -25.30
C LEU A 175 -10.83 7.46 -25.85
N ASP A 176 -11.27 8.42 -25.06
CA ASP A 176 -11.23 9.84 -25.41
C ASP A 176 -9.80 10.33 -25.58
N PHE A 177 -8.86 9.92 -24.71
CA PHE A 177 -7.46 10.23 -24.93
C PHE A 177 -6.93 9.64 -26.23
N LEU A 178 -7.40 8.48 -26.66
CA LEU A 178 -7.00 7.97 -27.96
C LEU A 178 -7.66 8.77 -29.08
N CYS A 179 -8.95 9.04 -29.00
CA CYS A 179 -9.74 9.59 -30.11
C CYS A 179 -9.61 11.11 -30.28
N ASP A 180 -9.63 11.87 -29.19
CA ASP A 180 -9.76 13.34 -29.18
C ASP A 180 -8.39 14.03 -29.17
N PRO A 181 -7.97 14.68 -30.26
CA PRO A 181 -6.67 15.34 -30.34
C PRO A 181 -6.50 16.51 -29.35
N GLN A 182 -7.60 17.10 -28.87
CA GLN A 182 -7.57 18.24 -27.95
C GLN A 182 -7.26 17.83 -26.52
N PHE A 183 -7.52 16.57 -26.16
CA PHE A 183 -7.26 16.09 -24.81
C PHE A 183 -5.75 15.95 -24.57
N LYS A 184 -5.19 16.90 -23.82
CA LYS A 184 -3.78 16.93 -23.43
C LYS A 184 -3.63 16.86 -21.91
N PRO A 185 -2.66 16.08 -21.40
CA PRO A 185 -2.40 15.99 -19.97
C PRO A 185 -1.92 17.34 -19.42
N ASN A 186 -2.27 17.63 -18.17
CA ASN A 186 -1.83 18.86 -17.51
C ASN A 186 -0.31 18.82 -17.29
N GLN A 187 0.41 19.86 -17.72
CA GLN A 187 1.87 19.89 -17.69
C GLN A 187 2.45 19.94 -16.27
N ILE A 188 1.79 20.62 -15.33
CA ILE A 188 2.27 20.77 -13.94
C ILE A 188 2.25 19.42 -13.25
N ASP A 189 1.11 18.74 -13.33
CA ASP A 189 0.91 17.41 -12.74
C ASP A 189 1.80 16.35 -13.45
N SER A 190 2.11 16.56 -14.74
CA SER A 190 3.01 15.68 -15.50
C SER A 190 4.48 15.83 -15.11
N LEU A 191 4.88 17.02 -14.65
CA LEU A 191 6.27 17.30 -14.24
C LEU A 191 6.54 16.77 -12.83
N ASN A 192 5.59 16.92 -11.92
CA ASN A 192 5.71 16.50 -10.52
C ASN A 192 4.52 15.61 -10.12
N PRO A 193 4.46 14.36 -10.60
CA PRO A 193 3.40 13.44 -10.23
C PRO A 193 3.53 13.01 -8.75
N GLU A 194 2.41 12.96 -8.03
CA GLU A 194 2.33 12.49 -6.64
C GLU A 194 2.41 10.95 -6.57
N ILE A 195 3.58 10.39 -6.88
CA ILE A 195 3.83 8.95 -6.88
C ILE A 195 4.99 8.58 -5.96
N ASN A 196 4.94 7.36 -5.43
CA ASN A 196 6.01 6.80 -4.61
C ASN A 196 6.95 5.91 -5.44
N ASP A 197 8.18 5.78 -4.96
CA ASP A 197 9.12 4.80 -5.46
C ASP A 197 8.62 3.38 -5.20
N TYR A 198 9.08 2.45 -6.05
CA TYR A 198 8.73 1.05 -5.90
C TYR A 198 9.47 0.44 -4.72
N HIS A 199 8.75 0.23 -3.62
CA HIS A 199 9.27 -0.54 -2.49
C HIS A 199 8.69 -1.95 -2.53
N CYS A 200 9.58 -2.94 -2.60
CA CYS A 200 9.20 -4.32 -2.33
C CYS A 200 8.80 -4.44 -0.85
N VAL A 201 7.51 -4.63 -0.59
CA VAL A 201 7.07 -5.04 0.75
C VAL A 201 7.47 -6.50 0.91
N PRO A 202 8.37 -6.84 1.85
CA PRO A 202 8.77 -8.22 2.05
C PRO A 202 7.56 -9.05 2.51
N ASP A 203 7.54 -10.33 2.17
CA ASP A 203 6.47 -11.22 2.58
C ASP A 203 6.48 -11.36 4.11
N LEU A 204 5.54 -10.66 4.75
CA LEU A 204 5.40 -10.64 6.20
C LEU A 204 5.10 -12.04 6.75
N ASN A 205 4.44 -12.91 6.00
CA ASN A 205 4.13 -14.26 6.46
C ASN A 205 5.43 -15.09 6.56
N ILE A 206 6.30 -14.98 5.56
CA ILE A 206 7.62 -15.63 5.60
C ILE A 206 8.48 -15.02 6.71
N LEU A 207 8.52 -13.70 6.83
CA LEU A 207 9.29 -13.01 7.87
C LEU A 207 8.82 -13.36 9.29
N CYS A 208 7.51 -13.45 9.54
CA CYS A 208 6.96 -13.87 10.83
C CYS A 208 7.29 -15.33 11.17
N ASN A 209 7.46 -16.18 10.15
CA ASN A 209 7.89 -17.56 10.33
C ASN A 209 9.41 -17.70 10.50
N ASN A 210 10.19 -16.65 10.22
CA ASN A 210 11.60 -16.66 10.53
C ASN A 210 11.77 -16.48 12.05
N PRO A 211 12.48 -17.39 12.73
CA PRO A 211 12.78 -17.21 14.14
C PRO A 211 13.59 -15.91 14.31
N ILE A 212 13.01 -14.93 14.98
CA ILE A 212 13.76 -13.75 15.41
C ILE A 212 14.75 -14.25 16.46
N MET A 213 16.04 -14.17 16.14
CA MET A 213 17.09 -14.53 17.08
C MET A 213 17.12 -13.46 18.19
N TYR A 214 16.38 -13.72 19.26
CA TYR A 214 16.44 -12.95 20.48
C TYR A 214 17.76 -13.29 21.16
N LEU A 215 18.61 -12.28 21.35
CA LEU A 215 19.89 -12.41 22.04
C LEU A 215 19.63 -12.34 23.55
N GLU A 216 18.84 -13.28 24.05
CA GLU A 216 18.75 -13.54 25.48
C GLU A 216 20.10 -14.07 25.95
N GLU A 217 20.50 -13.74 27.18
CA GLU A 217 21.62 -14.41 27.82
C GLU A 217 21.36 -15.92 27.73
N SER A 218 22.31 -16.66 27.14
CA SER A 218 22.19 -18.11 27.04
C SER A 218 21.90 -18.67 28.42
N GLU A 219 20.87 -19.52 28.54
CA GLU A 219 20.61 -20.25 29.78
C GLU A 219 21.92 -20.85 30.31
N GLU A 220 22.17 -20.72 31.61
CA GLU A 220 23.39 -21.25 32.22
C GLU A 220 23.56 -22.72 31.84
N LEU A 221 24.63 -23.03 31.11
CA LEU A 221 24.88 -24.39 30.66
C LEU A 221 24.97 -25.30 31.89
N PRO A 222 24.35 -26.49 31.85
CA PRO A 222 24.44 -27.42 32.95
C PRO A 222 25.90 -27.76 33.22
N MET A 223 26.30 -27.73 34.50
CA MET A 223 27.67 -28.03 34.96
C MET A 223 28.22 -29.36 34.42
N ASP A 224 27.34 -30.32 34.13
CA ASP A 224 27.67 -31.56 33.43
C ASP A 224 27.26 -31.46 31.96
N TYR A 225 28.23 -31.12 31.11
CA TYR A 225 28.07 -30.99 29.66
C TYR A 225 27.55 -32.28 29.00
N SER A 226 27.70 -33.44 29.64
CA SER A 226 27.21 -34.73 29.15
C SER A 226 25.69 -34.73 28.97
N LYS A 227 24.97 -33.87 29.69
CA LYS A 227 23.50 -33.72 29.60
C LYS A 227 23.04 -33.02 28.31
N LEU A 228 23.92 -32.26 27.66
CA LEU A 228 23.62 -31.60 26.38
C LEU A 228 23.60 -32.62 25.22
N PHE A 229 24.23 -33.78 25.39
CA PHE A 229 24.28 -34.82 24.39
C PHE A 229 23.13 -35.81 24.58
N SER A 230 22.13 -35.74 23.69
CA SER A 230 21.12 -36.79 23.59
C SER A 230 21.75 -38.07 23.06
N LYS A 231 21.98 -39.06 23.94
CA LYS A 231 22.40 -40.42 23.55
C LYS A 231 21.31 -41.22 22.82
N LYS A 232 20.07 -40.69 22.72
CA LYS A 232 18.96 -41.33 22.02
C LYS A 232 19.07 -41.03 20.52
N ILE A 233 19.58 -41.99 19.75
CA ILE A 233 19.43 -41.99 18.28
C ILE A 233 17.95 -42.29 18.00
N LYS A 234 17.14 -41.25 17.75
CA LYS A 234 15.68 -41.43 17.68
C LYS A 234 15.21 -42.08 16.38
N LYS A 235 15.93 -41.92 15.25
CA LYS A 235 15.69 -42.65 13.99
C LYS A 235 16.75 -42.30 12.94
N ILE A 236 17.29 -43.30 12.24
CA ILE A 236 17.98 -43.09 10.95
C ILE A 236 16.93 -43.35 9.86
N SER A 237 16.65 -42.37 9.01
CA SER A 237 15.59 -42.45 8.00
C SER A 237 16.07 -41.91 6.66
N ASN A 238 16.04 -42.77 5.64
CA ASN A 238 16.46 -42.43 4.27
C ASN A 238 15.34 -41.75 3.45
N ARG A 239 14.23 -41.34 4.07
CA ARG A 239 13.07 -40.74 3.38
C ARG A 239 13.41 -39.50 2.55
N HIS A 240 14.42 -38.74 2.97
CA HIS A 240 14.80 -37.49 2.30
C HIS A 240 15.97 -37.65 1.33
N LEU A 241 16.45 -38.88 1.12
CA LEU A 241 17.66 -39.14 0.33
C LEU A 241 17.47 -38.76 -1.14
N THR A 242 16.27 -38.94 -1.70
CA THR A 242 15.92 -38.48 -3.06
C THR A 242 15.96 -36.97 -3.17
N LYS A 243 15.33 -36.25 -2.22
CA LYS A 243 15.31 -34.78 -2.21
C LYS A 243 16.72 -34.21 -2.08
N ILE A 244 17.55 -34.81 -1.22
CA ILE A 244 18.96 -34.44 -1.07
C ILE A 244 19.71 -34.64 -2.40
N ASN A 245 19.50 -35.76 -3.09
CA ASN A 245 20.11 -36.04 -4.38
C ASN A 245 19.73 -35.02 -5.47
N GLU A 246 18.47 -34.60 -5.51
CA GLU A 246 17.98 -33.52 -6.37
C GLU A 246 18.65 -32.18 -6.01
N THR A 247 18.80 -31.88 -4.71
CA THR A 247 19.43 -30.62 -4.27
C THR A 247 20.91 -30.54 -4.66
N PHE A 248 21.63 -31.67 -4.67
CA PHE A 248 23.01 -31.72 -5.16
C PHE A 248 23.10 -31.34 -6.65
N GLU A 249 22.12 -31.76 -7.46
CA GLU A 249 22.04 -31.41 -8.88
C GLU A 249 21.66 -29.94 -9.07
N GLU A 250 20.67 -29.43 -8.33
CA GLU A 250 20.28 -28.01 -8.35
C GLU A 250 21.43 -27.07 -7.95
N MET A 251 22.20 -27.44 -6.92
CA MET A 251 23.32 -26.63 -6.43
C MET A 251 24.64 -26.88 -7.18
N GLN A 252 24.65 -27.78 -8.17
CA GLN A 252 25.83 -28.16 -8.95
C GLN A 252 27.02 -28.61 -8.07
N ILE A 253 26.73 -29.27 -6.95
CA ILE A 253 27.73 -29.78 -6.02
C ILE A 253 28.05 -31.24 -6.39
N GLU A 254 29.33 -31.55 -6.56
CA GLU A 254 29.74 -32.93 -6.84
C GLU A 254 29.49 -33.84 -5.62
N LYS A 255 28.89 -35.01 -5.87
CA LYS A 255 28.63 -36.05 -4.86
C LYS A 255 29.93 -36.79 -4.51
N GLN A 256 30.77 -36.18 -3.68
CA GLN A 256 32.01 -36.79 -3.20
C GLN A 256 31.91 -37.14 -1.71
N SER A 257 32.64 -38.18 -1.27
CA SER A 257 32.78 -38.46 0.16
C SER A 257 33.48 -37.28 0.84
N LEU A 258 32.90 -36.76 1.91
CA LEU A 258 33.47 -35.64 2.68
C LEU A 258 34.92 -35.94 3.04
N GLN A 259 35.85 -35.25 2.39
CA GLN A 259 37.25 -35.28 2.77
C GLN A 259 37.46 -34.27 3.90
N VAL A 260 38.39 -34.57 4.80
CA VAL A 260 38.80 -33.63 5.83
C VAL A 260 39.51 -32.47 5.12
N ILE A 261 38.77 -31.40 4.84
CA ILE A 261 39.33 -30.17 4.31
C ILE A 261 40.18 -29.58 5.45
N LYS A 262 41.51 -29.62 5.29
CA LYS A 262 42.39 -28.84 6.17
C LYS A 262 42.04 -27.37 5.94
N PRO A 263 41.59 -26.64 6.97
CA PRO A 263 41.14 -25.26 6.78
C PRO A 263 42.30 -24.44 6.24
N HIS A 264 42.15 -23.95 5.01
CA HIS A 264 43.05 -22.97 4.43
C HIS A 264 42.51 -21.60 4.84
N PHE A 265 43.04 -21.05 5.92
CA PHE A 265 42.67 -19.69 6.34
C PHE A 265 43.40 -18.71 5.44
N GLU A 266 42.80 -18.39 4.30
CA GLU A 266 43.11 -17.12 3.68
C GLU A 266 42.65 -16.05 4.67
N THR A 267 43.56 -15.17 5.09
CA THR A 267 43.23 -13.99 5.90
C THR A 267 43.17 -12.77 4.97
N PRO A 268 42.11 -12.60 4.15
CA PRO A 268 41.96 -11.40 3.32
C PRO A 268 41.59 -10.17 4.17
N LEU A 269 41.12 -10.39 5.40
CA LEU A 269 40.67 -9.33 6.29
C LEU A 269 41.85 -8.84 7.15
N PRO A 270 41.98 -7.51 7.35
CA PRO A 270 42.93 -6.96 8.32
C PRO A 270 42.66 -7.56 9.71
N ARG A 271 43.70 -7.62 10.56
CA ARG A 271 43.60 -8.20 11.91
C ARG A 271 42.41 -7.59 12.64
N LEU A 272 41.38 -8.42 12.87
CA LEU A 272 40.19 -8.02 13.60
C LEU A 272 40.61 -7.62 15.02
N GLN A 273 40.25 -6.41 15.42
CA GLN A 273 40.33 -6.00 16.82
C GLN A 273 39.03 -6.40 17.52
N PRO A 274 39.09 -7.02 18.70
CA PRO A 274 37.90 -7.32 19.47
C PRO A 274 37.14 -6.01 19.75
N ALA A 275 35.84 -6.03 19.49
CA ALA A 275 34.98 -4.91 19.81
C ALA A 275 35.01 -4.70 21.33
N VAL A 276 35.65 -3.63 21.78
CA VAL A 276 35.65 -3.19 23.19
C VAL A 276 34.29 -2.61 23.61
N TYR A 277 33.36 -2.49 22.67
CA TYR A 277 32.01 -2.00 22.89
C TYR A 277 31.00 -3.04 22.42
N LEU A 278 29.95 -3.21 23.21
CA LEU A 278 28.79 -4.00 22.81
C LEU A 278 28.19 -3.41 21.52
N PRO A 279 27.73 -4.25 20.58
CA PRO A 279 27.01 -3.77 19.41
C PRO A 279 25.79 -2.96 19.86
N VAL A 280 25.75 -1.68 19.45
CA VAL A 280 24.63 -0.79 19.75
C VAL A 280 23.50 -1.13 18.78
N PHE A 281 22.55 -1.94 19.23
CA PHE A 281 21.31 -2.16 18.50
C PHE A 281 20.52 -0.85 18.47
N ARG A 282 19.99 -0.49 17.30
CA ARG A 282 18.97 0.58 17.19
C ARG A 282 17.65 0.03 17.74
N ALA A 283 17.59 -0.18 19.06
CA ALA A 283 16.31 -0.34 19.73
C ALA A 283 15.59 1.00 19.64
N HIS A 284 14.29 0.97 19.35
CA HIS A 284 13.47 2.16 19.54
C HIS A 284 13.63 2.59 21.01
N SER A 285 13.77 3.89 21.26
CA SER A 285 13.70 4.39 22.62
C SER A 285 12.39 3.91 23.24
N LYS A 286 12.44 3.47 24.50
CA LYS A 286 11.22 3.16 25.23
C LYS A 286 10.33 4.40 25.18
N PRO A 287 9.00 4.25 25.04
CA PRO A 287 8.09 5.39 25.08
C PRO A 287 8.37 6.19 26.36
N GLU A 288 8.37 7.51 26.25
CA GLU A 288 8.67 8.44 27.35
C GLU A 288 7.49 8.46 28.35
N LEU A 289 7.30 7.35 29.05
CA LEU A 289 6.25 7.15 30.05
C LEU A 289 6.33 8.17 31.19
N GLU A 290 7.50 8.77 31.41
CA GLU A 290 7.70 9.88 32.36
C GLU A 290 6.92 11.15 31.97
N LEU A 291 6.55 11.31 30.70
CA LEU A 291 5.72 12.42 30.22
C LEU A 291 4.22 12.14 30.38
N PHE A 292 3.82 10.91 30.72
CA PHE A 292 2.44 10.54 30.92
C PHE A 292 2.12 10.41 32.41
N ASP A 293 1.11 11.17 32.87
CA ASP A 293 0.52 10.95 34.18
C ASP A 293 -0.32 9.66 34.13
N LEU A 294 0.32 8.54 34.45
CA LEU A 294 -0.29 7.22 34.43
C LEU A 294 -1.49 7.13 35.39
N ASP A 295 -1.44 7.82 36.53
CA ASP A 295 -2.55 7.85 37.46
C ASP A 295 -3.77 8.56 36.88
N ASN A 296 -3.54 9.60 36.06
CA ASN A 296 -4.62 10.22 35.30
C ASN A 296 -5.08 9.30 34.17
N GLU A 297 -4.20 8.70 33.37
CA GLU A 297 -4.61 7.86 32.24
C GLU A 297 -5.41 6.62 32.67
N PHE A 298 -4.99 5.95 33.75
CA PHE A 298 -5.66 4.78 34.30
C PHE A 298 -6.84 5.10 35.23
N ALA A 299 -7.09 6.38 35.56
CA ALA A 299 -8.23 6.76 36.38
C ALA A 299 -9.55 6.39 35.69
N SER A 300 -10.50 5.90 36.49
CA SER A 300 -11.86 5.64 36.01
C SER A 300 -12.52 6.93 35.51
N ILE A 301 -13.44 6.77 34.54
CA ILE A 301 -14.22 7.88 33.97
C ILE A 301 -14.86 8.74 35.06
N GLN A 302 -15.37 8.12 36.13
CA GLN A 302 -15.96 8.83 37.27
C GLN A 302 -14.94 9.69 38.01
N SER A 303 -13.75 9.15 38.30
CA SER A 303 -12.70 9.91 39.00
C SER A 303 -12.19 11.08 38.17
N LYS A 304 -12.04 10.90 36.84
CA LYS A 304 -11.69 11.97 35.89
C LYS A 304 -12.74 13.10 35.91
N LEU A 305 -14.03 12.76 35.86
CA LEU A 305 -15.12 13.74 35.92
C LEU A 305 -15.19 14.47 37.26
N THR A 306 -14.97 13.78 38.38
CA THR A 306 -14.94 14.42 39.72
C THR A 306 -13.76 15.40 39.85
N LYS A 307 -12.56 15.02 39.36
CA LYS A 307 -11.40 15.91 39.32
C LYS A 307 -11.68 17.15 38.45
N LEU A 308 -12.33 16.96 37.30
CA LEU A 308 -12.71 18.04 36.40
C LEU A 308 -13.75 18.99 37.02
N ALA A 309 -14.76 18.45 37.71
CA ALA A 309 -15.80 19.22 38.40
C ALA A 309 -15.24 20.09 39.53
N ASN A 310 -14.23 19.59 40.25
CA ASN A 310 -13.57 20.35 41.30
C ASN A 310 -12.63 21.44 40.76
N LYS A 311 -12.24 21.37 39.48
CA LYS A 311 -11.32 22.31 38.83
C LYS A 311 -12.04 23.50 38.16
N CYS A 312 -13.32 23.34 37.80
CA CYS A 312 -14.07 24.33 37.04
C CYS A 312 -15.01 25.16 37.94
N ASN A 313 -15.12 26.45 37.66
CA ASN A 313 -16.09 27.35 38.30
C ASN A 313 -17.27 27.65 37.36
N ASN A 314 -18.27 28.40 37.84
CA ASN A 314 -19.45 28.79 37.05
C ASN A 314 -19.13 29.63 35.79
N THR A 315 -17.90 30.12 35.64
CA THR A 315 -17.42 30.83 34.44
C THR A 315 -16.87 29.90 33.35
N ASP A 316 -16.58 28.63 33.68
CA ASP A 316 -15.81 27.71 32.83
C ASP A 316 -16.69 26.57 32.27
N ILE A 317 -17.99 26.84 32.13
CA ILE A 317 -19.01 25.84 31.77
C ILE A 317 -18.70 25.18 30.41
N GLU A 318 -18.20 25.95 29.45
CA GLU A 318 -17.88 25.44 28.10
C GLU A 318 -16.69 24.47 28.11
N TYR A 319 -15.64 24.80 28.87
CA TYR A 319 -14.48 23.93 29.07
C TYR A 319 -14.90 22.63 29.77
N PHE A 320 -15.74 22.74 30.80
CA PHE A 320 -16.27 21.60 31.53
C PHE A 320 -17.05 20.64 30.63
N ILE A 321 -17.92 21.15 29.75
CA ILE A 321 -18.73 20.34 28.82
C ILE A 321 -17.84 19.61 27.80
N ARG A 322 -16.84 20.29 27.25
CA ARG A 322 -15.94 19.73 26.24
C ARG A 322 -15.09 18.58 26.79
N GLU A 323 -14.39 18.83 27.88
CA GLU A 323 -13.52 17.84 28.50
C GLU A 323 -14.32 16.65 29.04
N SER A 324 -15.50 16.90 29.62
CA SER A 324 -16.42 15.82 30.03
C SER A 324 -16.84 14.95 28.84
N GLY A 325 -17.12 15.57 27.67
CA GLY A 325 -17.44 14.84 26.43
C GLY A 325 -16.29 13.95 25.95
N MET A 326 -15.04 14.43 26.07
CA MET A 326 -13.84 13.66 25.74
C MET A 326 -13.61 12.50 26.72
N ILE A 327 -13.73 12.74 28.03
CA ILE A 327 -13.62 11.71 29.08
C ILE A 327 -14.67 10.60 28.88
N MET A 328 -15.86 10.95 28.40
CA MET A 328 -16.94 9.99 28.10
C MET A 328 -16.79 9.28 26.74
N GLY A 329 -15.75 9.60 25.95
CA GLY A 329 -15.49 8.99 24.64
C GLY A 329 -16.56 9.31 23.59
N LEU A 330 -17.26 10.45 23.71
CA LEU A 330 -18.14 10.93 22.65
C LEU A 330 -17.23 11.42 21.50
N LYS A 331 -17.24 10.69 20.37
CA LYS A 331 -16.38 11.01 19.22
C LYS A 331 -16.82 12.32 18.57
N PHE A 332 -15.91 13.28 18.47
CA PHE A 332 -16.05 14.49 17.68
C PHE A 332 -14.99 14.48 16.58
N ASP A 333 -15.26 15.11 15.44
CA ASP A 333 -14.26 15.29 14.39
C ASP A 333 -13.02 15.98 15.00
N HIS A 334 -11.93 15.23 15.11
CA HIS A 334 -10.66 15.71 15.64
C HIS A 334 -10.06 16.72 14.64
N ARG A 335 -10.47 17.98 14.73
CA ARG A 335 -9.64 19.08 14.26
C ARG A 335 -8.63 19.45 15.36
N PRO A 336 -7.34 19.61 15.02
CA PRO A 336 -6.31 19.96 16.00
C PRO A 336 -6.64 21.27 16.72
N LEU A 337 -6.27 21.31 18.01
CA LEU A 337 -6.60 22.37 18.98
C LEU A 337 -6.17 23.79 18.55
N GLU A 338 -5.30 23.91 17.56
CA GLU A 338 -4.73 25.19 17.10
C GLU A 338 -5.66 25.96 16.14
N GLU A 339 -6.58 25.27 15.42
CA GLU A 339 -7.49 25.92 14.47
C GLU A 339 -8.82 26.38 15.07
N ILE A 340 -9.21 25.83 16.24
CA ILE A 340 -10.53 26.08 16.86
C ILE A 340 -10.54 27.39 17.66
N ASN A 341 -9.38 27.93 18.02
CA ASN A 341 -9.26 29.15 18.84
C ASN A 341 -9.54 30.45 18.06
N GLN A 342 -9.90 30.38 16.77
CA GLN A 342 -10.04 31.56 15.92
C GLN A 342 -11.48 32.07 15.76
N THR A 343 -12.53 31.33 16.19
CA THR A 343 -13.92 31.84 16.14
C THR A 343 -14.81 31.38 17.31
N PRO A 344 -15.43 32.30 18.08
CA PRO A 344 -16.30 31.96 19.22
C PRO A 344 -17.60 31.25 18.81
N ILE A 345 -18.03 31.39 17.56
CA ILE A 345 -19.30 30.84 17.03
C ILE A 345 -19.25 29.30 16.93
N ASN A 346 -18.07 28.70 16.75
CA ASN A 346 -17.93 27.24 16.64
C ASN A 346 -17.96 26.52 18.02
N GLN A 347 -17.61 27.21 19.10
CA GLN A 347 -17.46 26.59 20.43
C GLN A 347 -18.81 26.25 21.07
N GLU A 348 -19.81 27.14 20.95
CA GLU A 348 -21.16 26.88 21.42
C GLU A 348 -21.83 25.70 20.67
N GLN A 349 -21.61 25.59 19.36
CA GLN A 349 -22.20 24.50 18.56
C GLN A 349 -21.65 23.12 18.98
N ILE A 350 -20.37 23.05 19.34
CA ILE A 350 -19.73 21.83 19.85
C ILE A 350 -20.32 21.46 21.22
N CYS A 351 -20.50 22.42 22.13
CA CYS A 351 -21.09 22.15 23.45
C CYS A 351 -22.56 21.67 23.32
N LYS A 352 -23.33 22.28 22.42
CA LYS A 352 -24.72 21.88 22.12
C LYS A 352 -24.79 20.46 21.54
N SER A 353 -23.84 20.08 20.67
CA SER A 353 -23.80 18.72 20.10
C SER A 353 -23.40 17.66 21.13
N ILE A 354 -22.47 17.97 22.04
CA ILE A 354 -22.10 17.11 23.18
C ILE A 354 -23.33 16.83 24.06
N LEU A 355 -24.05 17.88 24.46
CA LEU A 355 -25.22 17.75 25.32
C LEU A 355 -26.35 16.99 24.61
N TYR A 356 -26.57 17.25 23.33
CA TYR A 356 -27.55 16.51 22.53
C TYR A 356 -27.21 15.01 22.45
N ALA A 357 -25.93 14.67 22.21
CA ALA A 357 -25.48 13.27 22.16
C ALA A 357 -25.64 12.57 23.52
N ALA A 358 -25.31 13.25 24.62
CA ALA A 358 -25.47 12.72 25.97
C ALA A 358 -26.96 12.47 26.31
N VAL A 359 -27.82 13.46 26.07
CA VAL A 359 -29.27 13.35 26.33
C VAL A 359 -29.90 12.29 25.43
N SER A 360 -29.52 12.20 24.16
CA SER A 360 -29.99 11.18 23.23
C SER A 360 -29.66 9.77 23.72
N LYS A 361 -28.43 9.53 24.20
CA LYS A 361 -28.04 8.25 24.80
C LYS A 361 -28.83 7.93 26.07
N ILE A 362 -29.09 8.92 26.94
CA ILE A 362 -29.90 8.73 28.15
C ILE A 362 -31.36 8.38 27.79
N ILE A 363 -31.92 9.03 26.77
CA ILE A 363 -33.27 8.74 26.28
C ILE A 363 -33.35 7.33 25.70
N GLN A 364 -32.36 6.92 24.90
CA GLN A 364 -32.27 5.55 24.37
C GLN A 364 -32.16 4.52 25.50
N TYR A 365 -31.31 4.77 26.50
CA TYR A 365 -31.17 3.89 27.66
C TYR A 365 -32.47 3.76 28.46
N LYS A 366 -33.21 4.86 28.68
CA LYS A 366 -34.52 4.82 29.36
C LYS A 366 -35.62 4.13 28.55
N LYS A 367 -35.59 4.21 27.21
CA LYS A 367 -36.53 3.48 26.35
C LYS A 367 -36.32 1.96 26.42
N ILE A 368 -35.07 1.51 26.48
CA ILE A 368 -34.71 0.09 26.56
C ILE A 368 -35.12 -0.56 27.90
N ASN A 369 -35.18 0.20 28.99
CA ASN A 369 -35.57 -0.32 30.31
C ASN A 369 -37.09 -0.25 30.59
N ASN A 370 -37.89 0.24 29.64
CA ASN A 370 -39.36 0.32 29.76
C ASN A 370 -40.09 -0.68 28.83
N ASP A 371 -39.34 -1.45 28.03
CA ASP A 371 -39.77 -2.72 27.43
C ASP A 371 -39.16 -3.87 28.24
#